data_AF-A0A954L659-F1
#
_entry.id   AF-A0A954L659-F1
#
_cell.length_a   1.000
_cell.length_b   1.000
_cell.length_c   1.000
_cell.angle_alpha   90.00
_cell.angle_beta   90.00
_cell.angle_gamma   90.00
#
_symmetry.space_group_name_H-M   'P 1'
#
loop_
_entity.id
_entity.type
_entity.pdbx_description
1 polymer ?
#
loop_
_entity_poly.entity_id
_entity_poly.type
_entity_poly.pdbx_seq_one_letter_code
_entity_poly.pdbx_strand_id
1 'polypeptide(L)'
;SSPSFLFRYEPDPNPAIDGATRLLNEYELATRLSYFLWSSMPDEELFAAAADGRLRDELDSQVRRMIADPKSRALVENFGGQWLTLRNLANFDPSPTQFPEFDEQLRAAMLQETYALFDHIMREDRSVFEFLTADYTFLNERLAKHYGIDGVTGDELRRVDLPDGSHRGGLLTQGTFLVVTSNPSRTSPVKRGLFILDNILGTPAPPAPGAVPELEQTQEQIADQEPTLREVLELHRREPLCKSCHERFDPLGLALENFNALAMWRETEAGRPIDPSGQLITGEAFSSLNQLKQILKQERRFDFYRCVSERLLTYALGRGLEPEDEETLDRLVAELDASGGQTSALIGGIVKSAAFQRMRPAEPRPVAAADSGETE
;
A
#
# COMPACT_ATOMS: atom_id res chain seq x y z
N SER A 1 29.65 1.38 25.11
CA SER A 1 28.31 1.29 24.50
C SER A 1 28.05 -0.17 24.14
N SER A 2 26.93 -0.76 24.55
CA SER A 2 26.59 -2.13 24.14
C SER A 2 25.98 -2.10 22.73
N PRO A 3 26.49 -2.88 21.76
CA PRO A 3 25.92 -2.96 20.40
C PRO A 3 24.43 -3.36 20.40
N SER A 4 24.00 -4.13 21.40
CA SER A 4 22.60 -4.55 21.60
C SER A 4 21.63 -3.41 21.86
N PHE A 5 22.11 -2.20 22.15
CA PHE A 5 21.26 -1.02 22.36
C PHE A 5 20.78 -0.38 21.05
N LEU A 6 21.53 -0.54 19.95
CA LEU A 6 21.22 0.09 18.65
C LEU A 6 20.68 -0.92 17.63
N PHE A 7 20.96 -2.20 17.81
CA PHE A 7 20.59 -3.26 16.87
C PHE A 7 19.73 -4.32 17.56
N ARG A 8 18.66 -4.76 16.89
CA ARG A 8 17.97 -5.99 17.27
C ARG A 8 18.90 -7.15 16.96
N TYR A 9 19.54 -7.66 18.00
CA TYR A 9 20.46 -8.78 17.90
C TYR A 9 19.75 -10.00 18.48
N GLU A 10 19.38 -10.94 17.61
CA GLU A 10 18.92 -12.28 17.97
C GLU A 10 20.16 -13.19 17.87
N PRO A 11 20.98 -13.37 18.93
CA PRO A 11 22.13 -14.25 18.85
C PRO A 11 21.68 -15.66 18.48
N ASP A 12 22.35 -16.28 17.51
CA ASP A 12 22.25 -17.71 17.34
C ASP A 12 23.11 -18.36 18.43
N PRO A 13 22.51 -19.08 19.41
CA PRO A 13 23.29 -19.76 20.44
C PRO A 13 24.07 -20.95 19.87
N ASN A 14 23.79 -21.37 18.63
CA ASN A 14 24.44 -22.52 18.01
C ASN A 14 24.80 -22.26 16.53
N PRO A 15 25.69 -21.29 16.25
CA PRO A 15 26.07 -20.91 14.89
C PRO A 15 26.84 -22.01 14.12
N ALA A 16 27.12 -23.14 14.79
CA ALA A 16 27.87 -24.27 14.24
C ALA A 16 27.00 -25.26 13.45
N ILE A 17 25.67 -25.12 13.43
CA ILE A 17 24.79 -25.91 12.56
C ILE A 17 24.53 -25.09 11.29
N ASP A 18 25.45 -25.22 10.33
CA ASP A 18 25.34 -24.60 9.00
C ASP A 18 23.93 -24.83 8.41
N GLY A 19 23.20 -23.73 8.17
CA GLY A 19 21.94 -23.74 7.42
C GLY A 19 20.65 -24.09 8.17
N ALA A 20 20.67 -24.40 9.48
CA ALA A 20 19.45 -24.80 10.17
C ALA A 20 18.60 -23.60 10.67
N THR A 21 17.35 -23.52 10.23
CA THR A 21 16.38 -22.58 10.83
C THR A 21 16.05 -22.99 12.27
N ARG A 22 16.08 -22.05 13.21
CA ARG A 22 15.69 -22.32 14.61
C ARG A 22 14.38 -21.63 14.98
N LEU A 23 13.62 -22.24 15.88
CA LEU A 23 12.47 -21.57 16.49
C LEU A 23 12.97 -20.42 17.37
N LEU A 24 12.31 -19.26 17.30
CA LEU A 24 12.53 -18.16 18.23
C LEU A 24 12.17 -18.61 19.63
N ASN A 25 12.92 -18.17 20.64
CA ASN A 25 12.47 -18.30 22.03
C ASN A 25 11.32 -17.30 22.32
N GLU A 26 10.74 -17.40 23.51
CA GLU A 26 9.55 -16.62 23.86
C GLU A 26 9.81 -15.10 23.92
N TYR A 27 10.99 -14.70 24.41
CA TYR A 27 11.37 -13.28 24.45
C TYR A 27 11.64 -12.70 23.06
N GLU A 28 12.23 -13.51 22.17
CA GLU A 28 12.43 -13.14 20.78
C GLU A 28 11.10 -12.99 20.05
N LEU A 29 10.16 -13.92 20.27
CA LEU A 29 8.81 -13.83 19.70
C LEU A 29 8.06 -12.60 20.26
N ALA A 30 8.12 -12.35 21.56
CA ALA A 30 7.55 -11.14 22.19
C ALA A 30 8.09 -9.87 21.54
N THR A 31 9.41 -9.80 21.36
CA THR A 31 10.09 -8.68 20.71
C THR A 31 9.62 -8.52 19.27
N ARG A 32 9.56 -9.61 18.50
CA ARG A 32 9.14 -9.55 17.09
C ARG A 32 7.67 -9.11 16.96
N LEU A 33 6.78 -9.60 17.83
CA LEU A 33 5.38 -9.16 17.91
C LEU A 33 5.26 -7.67 18.25
N SER A 34 5.95 -7.20 19.29
CA SER A 34 5.86 -5.80 19.74
C SER A 34 6.36 -4.84 18.67
N TYR A 35 7.42 -5.18 17.96
CA TYR A 35 7.92 -4.31 16.91
C TYR A 35 7.13 -4.39 15.61
N PHE A 36 6.54 -5.55 15.29
CA PHE A 36 5.62 -5.66 14.17
C PHE A 36 4.35 -4.82 14.42
N LEU A 37 3.69 -5.01 15.56
CA LEU A 37 2.38 -4.40 15.80
C LEU A 37 2.45 -2.99 16.39
N TRP A 38 3.47 -2.68 17.21
CA TRP A 38 3.57 -1.42 17.95
C TRP A 38 4.80 -0.59 17.60
N SER A 39 5.74 -1.12 16.81
CA SER A 39 7.04 -0.47 16.56
C SER A 39 7.75 -0.04 17.86
N SER A 40 7.52 -0.77 18.95
CA SER A 40 8.00 -0.46 20.29
C SER A 40 8.36 -1.75 21.05
N MET A 41 8.94 -1.59 22.24
CA MET A 41 9.29 -2.73 23.11
C MET A 41 8.05 -3.46 23.64
N PRO A 42 8.17 -4.74 24.03
CA PRO A 42 7.10 -5.47 24.72
C PRO A 42 6.64 -4.72 25.98
N ASP A 43 5.36 -4.84 26.30
CA ASP A 43 4.83 -4.38 27.58
C ASP A 43 4.98 -5.46 28.66
N GLU A 44 4.61 -5.14 29.90
CA GLU A 44 4.76 -6.04 31.04
C GLU A 44 4.00 -7.35 30.85
N GLU A 45 2.80 -7.31 30.26
CA GLU A 45 2.01 -8.52 30.00
C GLU A 45 2.69 -9.44 28.98
N LEU A 46 3.20 -8.88 27.88
CA LEU A 46 3.91 -9.65 26.86
C LEU A 46 5.24 -10.21 27.39
N PHE A 47 5.95 -9.46 28.24
CA PHE A 47 7.12 -9.97 28.94
C PHE A 47 6.79 -11.09 29.92
N ALA A 48 5.70 -10.98 30.69
CA ALA A 48 5.28 -12.01 31.62
C ALA A 48 4.89 -13.31 30.90
N ALA A 49 4.11 -13.21 29.83
CA ALA A 49 3.76 -14.36 28.99
C ALA A 49 5.01 -15.05 28.41
N ALA A 50 6.02 -14.26 28.01
CA ALA A 50 7.28 -14.80 27.53
C ALA A 50 8.12 -15.45 28.64
N ALA A 51 8.19 -14.83 29.81
CA ALA A 51 8.90 -15.36 30.98
C ALA A 51 8.35 -16.70 31.46
N ASP A 52 7.02 -16.84 31.43
CA ASP A 52 6.31 -18.05 31.86
C ASP A 52 6.28 -19.16 30.80
N GLY A 53 6.75 -18.90 29.57
CA GLY A 53 6.69 -19.88 28.48
C GLY A 53 5.30 -20.11 27.90
N ARG A 54 4.38 -19.14 28.05
CA ARG A 54 2.97 -19.25 27.64
C ARG A 54 2.62 -18.45 26.38
N LEU A 55 3.52 -17.59 25.90
CA LEU A 55 3.20 -16.65 24.81
C LEU A 55 2.74 -17.34 23.52
N ARG A 56 3.38 -18.42 23.08
CA ARG A 56 2.91 -19.15 21.88
C ARG A 56 1.51 -19.73 22.03
N ASP A 57 1.15 -20.21 23.22
CA ASP A 57 -0.18 -20.75 23.51
C ASP A 57 -1.24 -19.63 23.58
N GLU A 58 -0.82 -18.42 23.92
CA GLU A 58 -1.67 -17.23 24.08
C GLU A 58 -1.59 -16.24 22.90
N LEU A 59 -1.00 -16.67 21.77
CA LEU A 59 -0.64 -15.79 20.65
C LEU A 59 -1.86 -15.04 20.10
N ASP A 60 -2.99 -15.73 19.91
CA ASP A 60 -4.20 -15.12 19.37
C ASP A 60 -4.80 -14.07 20.31
N SER A 61 -4.76 -14.29 21.62
CA SER A 61 -5.22 -13.31 22.61
C SER A 61 -4.29 -12.11 22.67
N GLN A 62 -2.97 -12.34 22.64
CA GLN A 62 -1.98 -11.26 22.67
C GLN A 62 -2.07 -10.39 21.42
N VAL A 63 -2.19 -10.98 20.23
CA VAL A 63 -2.34 -10.22 18.97
C VAL A 63 -3.61 -9.37 18.99
N ARG A 64 -4.76 -9.94 19.39
CA ARG A 64 -6.03 -9.19 19.49
C ARG A 64 -5.92 -8.02 20.48
N ARG A 65 -5.33 -8.25 21.65
CA ARG A 65 -5.07 -7.21 22.66
C ARG A 65 -4.18 -6.11 22.09
N MET A 66 -3.10 -6.49 21.42
CA MET A 66 -2.13 -5.55 20.87
C MET A 66 -2.71 -4.71 19.74
N ILE A 67 -3.54 -5.28 18.86
CA ILE A 67 -4.26 -4.52 17.83
C ILE A 67 -5.25 -3.52 18.45
N ALA A 68 -5.92 -3.89 19.54
CA ALA A 68 -6.84 -2.99 20.25
C ALA A 68 -6.12 -1.85 21.00
N ASP A 69 -4.84 -1.99 21.34
CA ASP A 69 -4.06 -0.98 22.04
C ASP A 69 -3.79 0.27 21.16
N PRO A 70 -3.80 1.50 21.70
CA PRO A 70 -3.44 2.71 20.95
C PRO A 70 -2.09 2.66 20.23
N LYS A 71 -1.11 1.88 20.75
CA LYS A 71 0.20 1.69 20.11
C LYS A 71 0.10 1.03 18.73
N SER A 72 -0.98 0.31 18.40
CA SER A 72 -1.16 -0.29 17.06
C SER A 72 -1.31 0.74 15.94
N ARG A 73 -1.56 2.01 16.31
CA ARG A 73 -1.48 3.13 15.35
C ARG A 73 -0.12 3.19 14.64
N ALA A 74 0.95 2.74 15.30
CA ALA A 74 2.27 2.66 14.67
C ALA A 74 2.30 1.70 13.48
N LEU A 75 1.58 0.57 13.52
CA LEU A 75 1.45 -0.33 12.38
C LEU A 75 0.78 0.41 11.22
N VAL A 76 -0.32 1.11 11.46
CA VAL A 76 -1.03 1.89 10.44
C VAL A 76 -0.11 2.94 9.79
N GLU A 77 0.55 3.76 10.59
CA GLU A 77 1.40 4.85 10.08
C GLU A 77 2.64 4.33 9.35
N ASN A 78 3.28 3.28 9.88
CA ASN A 78 4.52 2.75 9.31
C ASN A 78 4.28 1.83 8.12
N PHE A 79 3.38 0.85 8.24
CA PHE A 79 3.06 -0.07 7.15
C PHE A 79 2.25 0.65 6.06
N GLY A 80 1.14 1.31 6.43
CA GLY A 80 0.30 2.05 5.47
C GLY A 80 1.09 3.15 4.75
N GLY A 81 1.95 3.87 5.47
CA GLY A 81 2.84 4.87 4.89
C GLY A 81 3.85 4.31 3.88
N GLN A 82 4.37 3.09 4.12
CA GLN A 82 5.30 2.41 3.21
C GLN A 82 4.58 1.80 2.00
N TRP A 83 3.55 0.99 2.26
CA TRP A 83 2.76 0.32 1.23
C TRP A 83 2.19 1.31 0.22
N LEU A 84 1.65 2.43 0.71
CA LEU A 84 1.00 3.40 -0.17
C LEU A 84 1.90 4.56 -0.57
N THR A 85 3.20 4.50 -0.22
CA THR A 85 4.19 5.55 -0.51
C THR A 85 3.78 6.95 -0.01
N LEU A 86 3.03 7.04 1.09
CA LEU A 86 2.42 8.28 1.58
C LEU A 86 3.44 9.36 1.96
N ARG A 87 4.70 8.97 2.23
CA ARG A 87 5.80 9.92 2.46
C ARG A 87 6.04 10.85 1.27
N ASN A 88 5.70 10.42 0.06
CA ASN A 88 5.81 11.25 -1.14
C ASN A 88 4.81 12.42 -1.14
N LEU A 89 3.73 12.33 -0.35
CA LEU A 89 2.78 13.42 -0.22
C LEU A 89 3.45 14.67 0.34
N ALA A 90 4.43 14.55 1.24
CA ALA A 90 5.16 15.70 1.78
C ALA A 90 5.99 16.44 0.70
N ASN A 91 6.39 15.74 -0.37
CA ASN A 91 7.20 16.28 -1.46
C ASN A 91 6.35 16.79 -2.63
N PHE A 92 5.02 16.61 -2.59
CA PHE A 92 4.13 17.11 -3.63
C PHE A 92 3.91 18.61 -3.44
N ASP A 93 4.40 19.40 -4.39
CA ASP A 93 4.28 20.86 -4.41
C ASP A 93 3.44 21.27 -5.63
N PRO A 94 2.10 21.39 -5.50
CA PRO A 94 1.25 21.80 -6.61
C PRO A 94 1.49 23.27 -6.94
N SER A 95 1.26 23.63 -8.20
CA SER A 95 1.38 25.04 -8.63
C SER A 95 0.45 25.94 -7.80
N PRO A 96 0.95 26.90 -7.00
CA PRO A 96 0.11 27.74 -6.15
C PRO A 96 -0.85 28.63 -6.94
N THR A 97 -0.54 28.90 -8.22
CA THR A 97 -1.41 29.66 -9.11
C THR A 97 -2.57 28.83 -9.65
N GLN A 98 -2.39 27.52 -9.83
CA GLN A 98 -3.44 26.62 -10.30
C GLN A 98 -4.27 26.06 -9.14
N PHE A 99 -3.68 25.96 -7.95
CA PHE A 99 -4.21 25.23 -6.81
C PHE A 99 -4.06 26.01 -5.49
N PRO A 100 -4.63 27.23 -5.39
CA PRO A 100 -4.46 28.10 -4.22
C PRO A 100 -5.09 27.54 -2.92
N GLU A 101 -6.04 26.61 -3.03
CA GLU A 101 -6.72 25.97 -1.91
C GLU A 101 -5.90 24.87 -1.21
N PHE A 102 -4.84 24.40 -1.89
CA PHE A 102 -4.00 23.33 -1.36
C PHE A 102 -2.96 23.90 -0.40
N ASP A 103 -3.14 23.60 0.89
CA ASP A 103 -2.21 23.98 1.95
C ASP A 103 -1.86 22.78 2.84
N GLU A 104 -1.01 23.01 3.83
CA GLU A 104 -0.54 21.96 4.73
C GLU A 104 -1.66 21.36 5.59
N GLN A 105 -2.72 22.11 5.89
CA GLN A 105 -3.86 21.58 6.65
C GLN A 105 -4.70 20.63 5.80
N LEU A 106 -4.89 20.94 4.51
CA LEU A 106 -5.56 20.02 3.58
C LEU A 106 -4.72 18.76 3.38
N ARG A 107 -3.40 18.92 3.20
CA ARG A 107 -2.46 17.80 3.08
C ARG A 107 -2.53 16.88 4.30
N ALA A 108 -2.50 17.45 5.51
CA ALA A 108 -2.63 16.71 6.75
C ALA A 108 -4.00 16.00 6.85
N ALA A 109 -5.09 16.66 6.47
CA ALA A 109 -6.43 16.07 6.50
C ALA A 109 -6.54 14.85 5.56
N MET A 110 -5.99 14.94 4.33
CA MET A 110 -5.92 13.81 3.41
C MET A 110 -5.13 12.64 4.03
N LEU A 111 -3.97 12.92 4.63
CA LEU A 111 -3.16 11.87 5.26
C LEU A 111 -3.90 11.17 6.41
N GLN A 112 -4.57 11.96 7.26
CA GLN A 112 -5.34 11.42 8.37
C GLN A 112 -6.57 10.62 7.90
N GLU A 113 -7.21 10.97 6.76
CA GLU A 113 -8.27 10.15 6.16
C GLU A 113 -7.78 8.73 5.86
N THR A 114 -6.60 8.62 5.22
CA THR A 114 -6.01 7.31 4.92
C THR A 114 -5.70 6.52 6.19
N TYR A 115 -5.05 7.14 7.18
CA TYR A 115 -4.77 6.44 8.43
C TYR A 115 -6.03 6.03 9.19
N ALA A 116 -7.07 6.87 9.21
CA ALA A 116 -8.34 6.52 9.83
C ALA A 116 -9.02 5.33 9.15
N LEU A 117 -8.95 5.24 7.81
CA LEU A 117 -9.45 4.07 7.07
C LEU A 117 -8.72 2.79 7.46
N PHE A 118 -7.38 2.82 7.49
CA PHE A 118 -6.57 1.66 7.89
C PHE A 118 -6.83 1.24 9.33
N ASP A 119 -6.84 2.20 10.25
CA ASP A 119 -7.07 1.95 11.68
C ASP A 119 -8.45 1.33 11.90
N HIS A 120 -9.49 1.85 11.25
CA HIS A 120 -10.84 1.30 11.33
C HIS A 120 -10.91 -0.12 10.78
N ILE A 121 -10.35 -0.37 9.58
CA ILE A 121 -10.39 -1.71 8.96
C ILE A 121 -9.67 -2.73 9.85
N MET A 122 -8.52 -2.36 10.41
CA MET A 122 -7.72 -3.24 11.26
C MET A 122 -8.34 -3.47 12.64
N ARG A 123 -8.79 -2.42 13.33
CA ARG A 123 -9.32 -2.52 14.70
C ARG A 123 -10.69 -3.19 14.77
N GLU A 124 -11.51 -3.01 13.75
CA GLU A 124 -12.84 -3.61 13.68
C GLU A 124 -12.85 -4.96 12.95
N ASP A 125 -11.68 -5.50 12.63
CA ASP A 125 -11.49 -6.76 11.93
C ASP A 125 -12.32 -6.85 10.62
N ARG A 126 -12.28 -5.77 9.86
CA ARG A 126 -13.01 -5.63 8.61
C ARG A 126 -12.32 -6.43 7.50
N SER A 127 -13.03 -6.61 6.40
CA SER A 127 -12.46 -7.22 5.21
C SER A 127 -11.46 -6.25 4.56
N VAL A 128 -10.29 -6.75 4.15
CA VAL A 128 -9.29 -5.98 3.40
C VAL A 128 -9.85 -5.39 2.09
N PHE A 129 -10.93 -5.92 1.53
CA PHE A 129 -11.59 -5.32 0.37
C PHE A 129 -12.26 -3.96 0.65
N GLU A 130 -12.43 -3.58 1.92
CA GLU A 130 -12.90 -2.23 2.27
C GLU A 130 -11.87 -1.16 1.89
N PHE A 131 -10.58 -1.51 1.74
CA PHE A 131 -9.59 -0.64 1.10
C PHE A 131 -9.96 -0.28 -0.35
N LEU A 132 -10.73 -1.11 -1.05
CA LEU A 132 -11.12 -0.86 -2.43
C LEU A 132 -12.56 -0.33 -2.55
N THR A 133 -13.45 -0.84 -1.71
CA THR A 133 -14.91 -0.75 -1.92
C THR A 133 -15.69 -0.20 -0.73
N ALA A 134 -15.04 0.36 0.29
CA ALA A 134 -15.76 1.00 1.40
C ALA A 134 -16.79 2.01 0.88
N ASP A 135 -17.99 1.95 1.43
CA ASP A 135 -19.12 2.86 1.20
C ASP A 135 -19.14 4.01 2.24
N TYR A 136 -18.02 4.21 2.92
CA TYR A 136 -17.79 5.29 3.87
C TYR A 136 -16.40 5.89 3.65
N THR A 137 -16.16 7.06 4.23
CA THR A 137 -14.81 7.62 4.38
C THR A 137 -14.68 8.40 5.70
N PHE A 138 -13.50 8.98 5.97
CA PHE A 138 -13.23 9.76 7.17
C PHE A 138 -12.98 11.21 6.84
N LEU A 139 -13.85 12.11 7.30
CA LEU A 139 -13.78 13.53 6.94
C LEU A 139 -13.83 14.43 8.16
N ASN A 140 -13.15 15.55 8.07
CA ASN A 140 -13.40 16.75 8.84
C ASN A 140 -14.00 17.81 7.91
N GLU A 141 -14.40 18.97 8.45
CA GLU A 141 -15.06 20.01 7.65
C GLU A 141 -14.21 20.47 6.45
N ARG A 142 -12.90 20.62 6.65
CA ARG A 142 -12.00 21.06 5.60
C ARG A 142 -11.95 20.08 4.43
N LEU A 143 -11.73 18.80 4.71
CA LEU A 143 -11.65 17.76 3.67
C LEU A 143 -13.02 17.53 3.02
N ALA A 144 -14.11 17.59 3.79
CA ALA A 144 -15.46 17.48 3.27
C ALA A 144 -15.77 18.58 2.26
N LYS A 145 -15.43 19.85 2.56
CA LYS A 145 -15.54 20.97 1.61
C LYS A 145 -14.72 20.74 0.35
N HIS A 146 -13.47 20.26 0.49
CA HIS A 146 -12.60 19.95 -0.65
C HIS A 146 -13.18 18.83 -1.54
N TYR A 147 -13.91 17.88 -0.95
CA TYR A 147 -14.55 16.79 -1.68
C TYR A 147 -15.96 17.09 -2.16
N GLY A 148 -16.54 18.24 -1.81
CA GLY A 148 -17.93 18.58 -2.11
C GLY A 148 -18.95 17.72 -1.35
N ILE A 149 -18.60 17.30 -0.13
CA ILE A 149 -19.48 16.51 0.75
C ILE A 149 -20.01 17.43 1.86
N ASP A 150 -21.34 17.58 1.90
CA ASP A 150 -22.03 18.41 2.89
C ASP A 150 -22.22 17.68 4.23
N GLY A 151 -22.58 18.44 5.28
CA GLY A 151 -23.00 17.88 6.57
C GLY A 151 -21.89 17.56 7.56
N VAL A 152 -20.63 17.90 7.26
CA VAL A 152 -19.48 17.71 8.16
C VAL A 152 -18.99 19.06 8.68
N THR A 153 -18.89 19.23 10.00
CA THR A 153 -18.50 20.48 10.66
C THR A 153 -17.43 20.27 11.74
N GLY A 154 -16.46 21.17 11.87
CA GLY A 154 -15.36 21.09 12.83
C GLY A 154 -14.14 20.28 12.35
N ASP A 155 -13.07 20.35 13.12
CA ASP A 155 -11.72 19.90 12.71
C ASP A 155 -11.47 18.40 12.91
N GLU A 156 -12.27 17.75 13.77
CA GLU A 156 -12.15 16.33 14.08
C GLU A 156 -12.64 15.45 12.92
N LEU A 157 -11.83 14.45 12.54
CA LEU A 157 -12.22 13.41 11.61
C LEU A 157 -13.34 12.55 12.19
N ARG A 158 -14.30 12.19 11.33
CA ARG A 158 -15.34 11.22 11.66
C ARG A 158 -15.64 10.33 10.47
N ARG A 159 -16.11 9.11 10.75
CA ARG A 159 -16.69 8.24 9.73
C ARG A 159 -17.94 8.90 9.15
N VAL A 160 -18.01 8.97 7.84
CA VAL A 160 -19.13 9.51 7.06
C VAL A 160 -19.57 8.43 6.08
N ASP A 161 -20.81 7.97 6.22
CA ASP A 161 -21.46 7.10 5.24
C ASP A 161 -21.67 7.87 3.94
N LEU A 162 -21.31 7.24 2.82
CA LEU A 162 -21.46 7.83 1.50
C LEU A 162 -22.78 7.38 0.88
N PRO A 163 -23.47 8.26 0.12
CA PRO A 163 -24.69 7.87 -0.57
C PRO A 163 -24.41 6.82 -1.64
N ASP A 164 -25.43 6.01 -1.96
CA ASP A 164 -25.37 5.05 -3.06
C ASP A 164 -24.94 5.73 -4.37
N GLY A 165 -24.01 5.10 -5.08
CA GLY A 165 -23.47 5.63 -6.33
C GLY A 165 -22.43 6.73 -6.15
N SER A 166 -22.02 7.07 -4.92
CA SER A 166 -20.90 7.98 -4.67
C SER A 166 -19.67 7.58 -5.48
N HIS A 167 -18.96 8.60 -5.96
CA HIS A 167 -17.66 8.43 -6.62
C HIS A 167 -16.52 8.25 -5.61
N ARG A 168 -16.77 8.53 -4.33
CA ARG A 168 -15.83 8.34 -3.22
C ARG A 168 -16.05 6.98 -2.57
N GLY A 169 -15.07 6.57 -1.76
CA GLY A 169 -15.12 5.34 -0.97
C GLY A 169 -13.92 4.45 -1.28
N GLY A 170 -13.23 3.97 -0.26
CA GLY A 170 -11.98 3.23 -0.45
C GLY A 170 -10.81 4.07 -0.97
N LEU A 171 -9.62 3.49 -0.90
CA LEU A 171 -8.32 4.12 -1.09
C LEU A 171 -8.13 4.78 -2.45
N LEU A 172 -8.60 4.15 -3.53
CA LEU A 172 -8.40 4.65 -4.91
C LEU A 172 -9.10 5.99 -5.18
N THR A 173 -9.89 6.49 -4.23
CA THR A 173 -10.60 7.78 -4.33
C THR A 173 -10.15 8.79 -3.30
N GLN A 174 -9.19 8.43 -2.44
CA GLN A 174 -8.67 9.32 -1.42
C GLN A 174 -7.65 10.31 -2.01
N GLY A 175 -7.54 11.46 -1.34
CA GLY A 175 -6.67 12.54 -1.75
C GLY A 175 -5.21 12.13 -1.78
N THR A 176 -4.77 11.36 -0.79
CA THR A 176 -3.39 10.87 -0.69
C THR A 176 -2.93 10.12 -1.94
N PHE A 177 -3.70 9.11 -2.35
CA PHE A 177 -3.41 8.31 -3.54
C PHE A 177 -3.45 9.18 -4.81
N LEU A 178 -4.53 9.93 -5.01
CA LEU A 178 -4.75 10.71 -6.23
C LEU A 178 -3.72 11.83 -6.42
N VAL A 179 -3.26 12.44 -5.32
CA VAL A 179 -2.23 13.47 -5.32
C VAL A 179 -0.84 12.87 -5.54
N VAL A 180 -0.46 11.83 -4.79
CA VAL A 180 0.88 11.19 -4.91
C VAL A 180 1.11 10.59 -6.30
N THR A 181 0.03 10.18 -6.97
CA THR A 181 0.07 9.64 -8.33
C THR A 181 -0.17 10.70 -9.42
N SER A 182 -0.10 11.99 -9.10
CA SER A 182 -0.21 13.09 -10.06
C SER A 182 1.13 13.82 -10.27
N ASN A 183 1.17 14.69 -11.27
CA ASN A 183 2.22 15.68 -11.44
C ASN A 183 1.76 17.02 -10.81
N PRO A 184 2.68 17.94 -10.47
CA PRO A 184 2.33 19.24 -9.86
C PRO A 184 1.30 20.07 -10.62
N SER A 185 1.21 19.91 -11.94
CA SER A 185 0.34 20.70 -12.83
C SER A 185 -0.78 19.90 -13.49
N ARG A 186 -0.79 18.56 -13.38
CA ARG A 186 -1.74 17.69 -14.11
C ARG A 186 -1.85 16.30 -13.51
N THR A 187 -2.93 15.59 -13.81
CA THR A 187 -3.06 14.17 -13.51
C THR A 187 -2.04 13.33 -14.28
N SER A 188 -1.80 12.10 -13.83
CA SER A 188 -0.96 11.13 -14.55
C SER A 188 -1.62 9.75 -14.53
N PRO A 189 -2.36 9.38 -15.61
CA PRO A 189 -2.92 8.04 -15.73
C PRO A 189 -1.84 6.95 -15.64
N VAL A 190 -0.65 7.21 -16.19
CA VAL A 190 0.49 6.29 -16.10
C VAL A 190 0.86 6.01 -14.64
N LYS A 191 1.11 7.04 -13.82
CA LYS A 191 1.47 6.85 -12.40
C LYS A 191 0.34 6.20 -11.61
N ARG A 192 -0.91 6.58 -11.86
CA ARG A 192 -2.11 6.00 -11.23
C ARG A 192 -2.24 4.50 -11.54
N GLY A 193 -2.10 4.13 -12.81
CA GLY A 193 -2.18 2.74 -13.25
C GLY A 193 -1.02 1.90 -12.74
N LEU A 194 0.21 2.42 -12.79
CA LEU A 194 1.38 1.75 -12.22
C LEU A 194 1.24 1.50 -10.72
N PHE A 195 0.68 2.46 -9.98
CA PHE A 195 0.39 2.28 -8.56
C PHE A 195 -0.59 1.13 -8.33
N ILE A 196 -1.68 1.04 -9.11
CA ILE A 196 -2.64 -0.06 -8.98
C ILE A 196 -1.97 -1.41 -9.31
N LEU A 197 -1.18 -1.49 -10.39
CA LEU A 197 -0.46 -2.72 -10.71
C LEU A 197 0.48 -3.19 -9.60
N ASP A 198 1.26 -2.27 -9.03
CA ASP A 198 2.29 -2.60 -8.04
C ASP A 198 1.71 -2.79 -6.63
N ASN A 199 0.90 -1.84 -6.16
CA ASN A 199 0.44 -1.77 -4.78
C ASN A 199 -0.91 -2.44 -4.54
N ILE A 200 -1.70 -2.71 -5.58
CA ILE A 200 -3.00 -3.38 -5.43
C ILE A 200 -2.96 -4.78 -6.04
N LEU A 201 -2.36 -4.98 -7.21
CA LEU A 201 -2.36 -6.26 -7.91
C LEU A 201 -1.08 -7.08 -7.71
N GLY A 202 0.01 -6.50 -7.21
CA GLY A 202 1.29 -7.21 -7.05
C GLY A 202 1.91 -7.67 -8.37
N THR A 203 1.58 -6.99 -9.48
CA THR A 203 2.08 -7.31 -10.83
C THR A 203 2.81 -6.10 -11.42
N PRO A 204 3.96 -5.69 -10.85
CA PRO A 204 4.67 -4.48 -11.27
C PRO A 204 5.03 -4.53 -12.76
N ALA A 205 4.94 -3.37 -13.42
CA ALA A 205 5.35 -3.25 -14.81
C ALA A 205 6.89 -3.35 -14.93
N PRO A 206 7.42 -3.87 -16.05
CA PRO A 206 8.85 -3.81 -16.31
C PRO A 206 9.32 -2.34 -16.37
N PRO A 207 10.61 -2.07 -16.08
CA PRO A 207 11.15 -0.72 -16.18
C PRO A 207 10.96 -0.17 -17.60
N ALA A 208 10.74 1.14 -17.70
CA ALA A 208 10.58 1.80 -18.99
C ALA A 208 11.81 1.54 -19.89
N PRO A 209 11.62 1.29 -21.19
CA PRO A 209 12.72 1.23 -22.15
C PRO A 209 13.57 2.52 -22.10
N GLY A 210 14.85 2.43 -22.45
CA GLY A 210 15.68 3.63 -22.61
C GLY A 210 15.21 4.51 -23.77
N ALA A 211 15.29 5.83 -23.61
CA ALA A 211 14.95 6.85 -24.62
C ALA A 211 13.46 6.94 -25.03
N VAL A 212 12.53 6.77 -24.08
CA VAL A 212 11.10 7.05 -24.32
C VAL A 212 10.86 8.57 -24.38
N PRO A 213 10.19 9.10 -25.42
CA PRO A 213 9.78 10.51 -25.48
C PRO A 213 8.86 10.88 -24.31
N GLU A 214 9.02 12.08 -23.77
CA GLU A 214 8.11 12.59 -22.73
C GLU A 214 6.69 12.75 -23.29
N LEU A 215 5.68 12.61 -22.44
CA LEU A 215 4.27 12.75 -22.87
C LEU A 215 3.98 14.15 -23.43
N GLU A 216 4.65 15.18 -22.93
CA GLU A 216 4.61 16.56 -23.41
C GLU A 216 5.03 16.65 -24.89
N GLN A 217 6.04 15.88 -25.32
CA GLN A 217 6.46 15.83 -26.72
C GLN A 217 5.44 15.12 -27.61
N THR A 218 4.65 14.19 -27.04
CA THR A 218 3.56 13.53 -27.74
C THR A 218 2.36 14.49 -27.90
N GLN A 219 2.09 15.32 -26.90
CA GLN A 219 1.05 16.33 -26.93
C GLN A 219 1.25 17.35 -28.06
N GLU A 220 2.50 17.78 -28.32
CA GLU A 220 2.85 18.71 -29.41
C GLU A 220 2.48 18.18 -30.81
N GLN A 221 2.28 16.87 -30.98
CA GLN A 221 1.93 16.25 -32.25
C GLN A 221 0.43 16.34 -32.57
N ILE A 222 -0.41 16.68 -31.59
CA ILE A 222 -1.85 16.88 -31.80
C ILE A 222 -2.06 18.37 -32.08
N ALA A 223 -2.08 18.71 -33.36
CA ALA A 223 -2.45 20.05 -33.80
C ALA A 223 -3.97 20.28 -33.68
N ASP A 224 -4.38 21.54 -33.65
CA ASP A 224 -5.76 22.06 -33.73
C ASP A 224 -6.53 22.28 -32.42
N GLN A 225 -6.26 21.54 -31.34
CA GLN A 225 -6.91 21.75 -30.04
C GLN A 225 -6.08 21.20 -28.87
N GLU A 226 -6.38 21.64 -27.64
CA GLU A 226 -5.76 21.05 -26.44
C GLU A 226 -6.24 19.60 -26.26
N PRO A 227 -5.35 18.58 -26.35
CA PRO A 227 -5.74 17.19 -26.30
C PRO A 227 -6.07 16.75 -24.86
N THR A 228 -6.94 15.74 -24.72
CA THR A 228 -7.14 15.04 -23.45
C THR A 228 -5.98 14.11 -23.19
N LEU A 229 -5.74 13.75 -21.92
CA LEU A 229 -4.70 12.78 -21.58
C LEU A 229 -4.96 11.40 -22.19
N ARG A 230 -6.24 11.04 -22.38
CA ARG A 230 -6.63 9.83 -23.11
C ARG A 230 -6.11 9.84 -24.55
N GLU A 231 -6.32 10.94 -25.27
CA GLU A 231 -5.85 11.06 -26.66
C GLU A 231 -4.32 11.06 -26.76
N VAL A 232 -3.64 11.75 -25.84
CA VAL A 232 -2.17 11.75 -25.79
C VAL A 232 -1.65 10.32 -25.58
N LEU A 233 -2.26 9.55 -24.66
CA LEU A 233 -1.89 8.16 -24.41
C LEU A 233 -2.25 7.21 -25.55
N GLU A 234 -3.38 7.43 -26.22
CA GLU A 234 -3.75 6.67 -27.42
C GLU A 234 -2.77 6.91 -28.56
N LEU A 235 -2.30 8.15 -28.75
CA LEU A 235 -1.26 8.48 -29.70
C LEU A 235 0.07 7.81 -29.32
N HIS A 236 0.48 7.92 -28.05
CA HIS A 236 1.73 7.31 -27.53
C HIS A 236 1.75 5.79 -27.71
N ARG A 237 0.61 5.12 -27.51
CA ARG A 237 0.44 3.67 -27.68
C ARG A 237 0.35 3.19 -29.13
N ARG A 238 0.42 4.08 -30.13
CA ARG A 238 0.52 3.63 -31.54
C ARG A 238 1.83 2.91 -31.81
N GLU A 239 2.87 3.21 -31.05
CA GLU A 239 4.15 2.50 -31.13
C GLU A 239 4.04 1.11 -30.49
N PRO A 240 4.33 0.01 -31.23
CA PRO A 240 4.18 -1.35 -30.72
C PRO A 240 4.95 -1.63 -29.42
N LEU A 241 6.13 -1.03 -29.26
CA LEU A 241 6.96 -1.17 -28.06
C LEU A 241 6.31 -0.54 -26.83
N CYS A 242 5.59 0.57 -26.99
CA CYS A 242 4.91 1.25 -25.89
C CYS A 242 3.59 0.53 -25.55
N LYS A 243 2.87 0.11 -26.59
CA LYS A 243 1.57 -0.58 -26.45
C LYS A 243 1.63 -1.79 -25.52
N SER A 244 2.61 -2.66 -25.70
CA SER A 244 2.73 -3.94 -24.97
C SER A 244 2.78 -3.80 -23.45
N CYS A 245 3.40 -2.72 -22.95
CA CYS A 245 3.44 -2.41 -21.52
C CYS A 245 2.22 -1.59 -21.09
N HIS A 246 1.85 -0.57 -21.85
CA HIS A 246 0.80 0.38 -21.48
C HIS A 246 -0.61 -0.22 -21.46
N GLU A 247 -0.90 -1.26 -22.25
CA GLU A 247 -2.18 -1.99 -22.17
C GLU A 247 -2.48 -2.55 -20.77
N ARG A 248 -1.44 -2.74 -19.94
CA ARG A 248 -1.58 -3.28 -18.57
C ARG A 248 -2.05 -2.25 -17.55
N PHE A 249 -1.67 -0.98 -17.71
CA PHE A 249 -1.89 0.05 -16.67
C PHE A 249 -2.64 1.29 -17.14
N ASP A 250 -2.58 1.66 -18.42
CA ASP A 250 -3.31 2.83 -18.92
C ASP A 250 -4.81 2.73 -18.64
N PRO A 251 -5.50 1.59 -18.87
CA PRO A 251 -6.91 1.46 -18.52
C PRO A 251 -7.18 1.72 -17.03
N LEU A 252 -6.33 1.20 -16.14
CA LEU A 252 -6.44 1.39 -14.68
C LEU A 252 -6.31 2.86 -14.30
N GLY A 253 -5.35 3.56 -14.90
CA GLY A 253 -5.12 4.98 -14.69
C GLY A 253 -6.21 5.87 -15.25
N LEU A 254 -6.66 5.58 -16.47
CA LEU A 254 -7.70 6.35 -17.16
C LEU A 254 -9.05 6.25 -16.46
N ALA A 255 -9.33 5.13 -15.77
CA ALA A 255 -10.51 4.97 -14.94
C ALA A 255 -10.65 6.03 -13.83
N LEU A 256 -9.55 6.67 -13.45
CA LEU A 256 -9.48 7.66 -12.38
C LEU A 256 -9.53 9.10 -12.89
N GLU A 257 -9.62 9.34 -14.20
CA GLU A 257 -9.47 10.69 -14.75
C GLU A 257 -10.60 11.64 -14.41
N ASN A 258 -11.75 11.13 -13.95
CA ASN A 258 -12.77 11.95 -13.30
C ASN A 258 -12.30 12.58 -11.98
N PHE A 259 -11.11 12.25 -11.47
CA PHE A 259 -10.44 12.99 -10.40
C PHE A 259 -9.27 13.80 -10.95
N ASN A 260 -9.25 15.10 -10.68
CA ASN A 260 -8.14 15.98 -11.04
C ASN A 260 -6.89 15.72 -10.15
N ALA A 261 -5.83 16.50 -10.36
CA ALA A 261 -4.56 16.35 -9.64
C ALA A 261 -4.66 16.57 -8.12
N LEU A 262 -5.67 17.31 -7.65
CA LEU A 262 -5.99 17.53 -6.24
C LEU A 262 -7.09 16.60 -5.73
N ALA A 263 -7.40 15.53 -6.45
CA ALA A 263 -8.44 14.58 -6.10
C ALA A 263 -9.86 15.16 -6.10
N MET A 264 -10.14 16.29 -6.75
CA MET A 264 -11.52 16.79 -6.91
C MET A 264 -12.19 16.14 -8.11
N TRP A 265 -13.51 15.90 -8.01
CA TRP A 265 -14.29 15.31 -9.10
C TRP A 265 -14.44 16.29 -10.27
N ARG A 266 -14.38 15.78 -11.50
CA ARG A 266 -14.59 16.49 -12.75
C ARG A 266 -15.30 15.60 -13.77
N GLU A 267 -16.17 16.20 -14.57
CA GLU A 267 -16.86 15.51 -15.67
C GLU A 267 -16.20 15.76 -17.02
N THR A 268 -15.40 16.83 -17.12
CA THR A 268 -14.79 17.25 -18.38
C THR A 268 -13.29 17.52 -18.25
N GLU A 269 -12.55 17.25 -19.32
CA GLU A 269 -11.16 17.64 -19.54
C GLU A 269 -11.04 18.31 -20.91
N ALA A 270 -10.34 19.44 -21.01
CA ALA A 270 -10.23 20.21 -22.25
C ALA A 270 -11.59 20.45 -22.94
N GLY A 271 -12.62 20.77 -22.16
CA GLY A 271 -13.98 21.03 -22.64
C GLY A 271 -14.77 19.81 -23.11
N ARG A 272 -14.26 18.59 -22.91
CA ARG A 272 -14.85 17.35 -23.42
C ARG A 272 -15.18 16.37 -22.29
N PRO A 273 -16.25 15.56 -22.43
CA PRO A 273 -16.60 14.55 -21.42
C PRO A 273 -15.46 13.57 -21.19
N ILE A 274 -15.20 13.25 -19.92
CA ILE A 274 -14.23 12.23 -19.54
C ILE A 274 -14.86 10.85 -19.71
N ASP A 275 -14.15 9.99 -20.43
CA ASP A 275 -14.47 8.57 -20.52
C ASP A 275 -13.58 7.78 -19.54
N PRO A 276 -14.12 7.22 -18.44
CA PRO A 276 -13.38 6.37 -17.52
C PRO A 276 -13.42 4.88 -17.91
N SER A 277 -13.95 4.51 -19.07
CA SER A 277 -14.05 3.12 -19.50
C SER A 277 -12.69 2.54 -19.91
N GLY A 278 -12.59 1.21 -19.84
CA GLY A 278 -11.39 0.47 -20.22
C GLY A 278 -11.59 -1.04 -20.13
N GLN A 279 -10.53 -1.77 -20.50
CA GLN A 279 -10.47 -3.22 -20.39
C GLN A 279 -9.11 -3.62 -19.84
N LEU A 280 -9.09 -4.53 -18.88
CA LEU A 280 -7.85 -5.12 -18.38
C LEU A 280 -7.24 -6.05 -19.43
N ILE A 281 -5.93 -6.26 -19.39
CA ILE A 281 -5.24 -7.22 -20.28
C ILE A 281 -5.75 -8.66 -20.13
N THR A 282 -6.38 -8.95 -18.98
CA THR A 282 -7.05 -10.22 -18.65
C THR A 282 -8.45 -10.36 -19.26
N GLY A 283 -9.01 -9.28 -19.83
CA GLY A 283 -10.25 -9.28 -20.63
C GLY A 283 -11.47 -8.65 -19.95
N GLU A 284 -11.42 -8.37 -18.65
CA GLU A 284 -12.51 -7.74 -17.90
C GLU A 284 -12.68 -6.28 -18.34
N ALA A 285 -13.87 -5.92 -18.79
CA ALA A 285 -14.21 -4.57 -19.23
C ALA A 285 -14.99 -3.81 -18.16
N PHE A 286 -14.76 -2.51 -18.06
CA PHE A 286 -15.46 -1.60 -17.14
C PHE A 286 -15.80 -0.28 -17.82
N SER A 287 -16.86 0.36 -17.34
CA SER A 287 -17.33 1.67 -17.79
C SER A 287 -17.19 2.77 -16.74
N SER A 288 -16.71 2.43 -15.54
CA SER A 288 -16.49 3.38 -14.44
C SER A 288 -15.48 2.85 -13.43
N LEU A 289 -14.95 3.74 -12.58
CA LEU A 289 -14.11 3.37 -11.44
C LEU A 289 -14.82 2.42 -10.47
N ASN A 290 -16.11 2.61 -10.23
CA ASN A 290 -16.86 1.74 -9.32
C ASN A 290 -16.96 0.31 -9.86
N GLN A 291 -17.15 0.15 -11.18
CA GLN A 291 -17.05 -1.17 -11.81
C GLN A 291 -15.64 -1.74 -11.73
N LEU A 292 -14.60 -0.95 -11.99
CA LEU A 292 -13.22 -1.41 -11.83
C LEU A 292 -12.93 -1.90 -10.40
N LYS A 293 -13.39 -1.19 -9.37
CA LYS A 293 -13.25 -1.65 -7.98
C LYS A 293 -13.96 -2.97 -7.71
N GLN A 294 -15.12 -3.21 -8.32
CA GLN A 294 -15.79 -4.51 -8.22
C GLN A 294 -14.98 -5.60 -8.93
N ILE A 295 -14.41 -5.32 -10.10
CA ILE A 295 -13.50 -6.25 -10.79
C ILE A 295 -12.31 -6.63 -9.90
N LEU A 296 -11.70 -5.62 -9.26
CA LEU A 296 -10.58 -5.83 -8.33
C LEU A 296 -10.96 -6.70 -7.13
N LYS A 297 -12.18 -6.50 -6.59
CA LYS A 297 -12.71 -7.26 -5.45
C LYS A 297 -13.16 -8.68 -5.81
N GLN A 298 -13.68 -8.89 -7.02
CA GLN A 298 -14.36 -10.13 -7.39
C GLN A 298 -13.48 -11.00 -8.29
N GLU A 299 -13.12 -10.51 -9.48
CA GLU A 299 -12.34 -11.30 -10.45
C GLU A 299 -10.84 -11.30 -10.15
N ARG A 300 -10.28 -10.18 -9.69
CA ARG A 300 -8.85 -10.04 -9.37
C ARG A 300 -8.54 -10.19 -7.86
N ARG A 301 -9.47 -10.80 -7.14
CA ARG A 301 -9.45 -10.90 -5.66
C ARG A 301 -8.19 -11.57 -5.12
N PHE A 302 -7.70 -12.61 -5.81
CA PHE A 302 -6.52 -13.36 -5.38
C PHE A 302 -5.23 -12.59 -5.62
N ASP A 303 -5.17 -11.77 -6.67
CA ASP A 303 -4.04 -10.86 -6.89
C ASP A 303 -3.97 -9.81 -5.77
N PHE A 304 -5.13 -9.27 -5.38
CA PHE A 304 -5.21 -8.34 -4.25
C PHE A 304 -4.81 -8.98 -2.92
N TYR A 305 -5.33 -10.17 -2.61
CA TYR A 305 -4.93 -10.91 -1.41
C TYR A 305 -3.45 -11.24 -1.39
N ARG A 306 -2.88 -11.67 -2.51
CA ARG A 306 -1.46 -11.98 -2.61
C ARG A 306 -0.63 -10.72 -2.39
N CYS A 307 -0.99 -9.61 -3.04
CA CYS A 307 -0.30 -8.33 -2.88
C CYS A 307 -0.33 -7.86 -1.42
N VAL A 308 -1.50 -7.75 -0.78
CA VAL A 308 -1.57 -7.27 0.61
C VAL A 308 -0.84 -8.21 1.58
N SER A 309 -0.89 -9.52 1.34
CA SER A 309 -0.17 -10.51 2.15
C SER A 309 1.35 -10.37 2.02
N GLU A 310 1.85 -10.23 0.80
CA GLU A 310 3.28 -10.02 0.52
C GLU A 310 3.79 -8.73 1.15
N ARG A 311 3.07 -7.62 1.01
CA ARG A 311 3.48 -6.33 1.57
C ARG A 311 3.51 -6.38 3.10
N LEU A 312 2.49 -6.95 3.73
CA LEU A 312 2.44 -7.03 5.19
C LEU A 312 3.45 -8.03 5.75
N LEU A 313 3.66 -9.17 5.08
CA LEU A 313 4.68 -10.15 5.47
C LEU A 313 6.08 -9.56 5.36
N THR A 314 6.40 -8.87 4.26
CA THR A 314 7.67 -8.14 4.08
C THR A 314 7.89 -7.14 5.22
N TYR A 315 6.87 -6.36 5.58
CA TYR A 315 6.93 -5.43 6.70
C TYR A 315 7.15 -6.14 8.05
N ALA A 316 6.40 -7.22 8.31
CA ALA A 316 6.48 -7.99 9.55
C ALA A 316 7.86 -8.64 9.76
N LEU A 317 8.49 -9.09 8.67
CA LEU A 317 9.80 -9.73 8.70
C LEU A 317 10.96 -8.73 8.65
N GLY A 318 10.73 -7.51 8.13
CA GLY A 318 11.77 -6.50 7.97
C GLY A 318 12.81 -6.83 6.89
N ARG A 319 12.47 -7.72 5.95
CA ARG A 319 13.30 -8.15 4.82
C ARG A 319 12.43 -8.49 3.62
N GLY A 320 13.03 -8.52 2.43
CA GLY A 320 12.38 -9.06 1.23
C GLY A 320 12.04 -10.54 1.40
N LEU A 321 11.05 -11.00 0.61
CA LEU A 321 10.68 -12.41 0.57
C LEU A 321 11.68 -13.20 -0.29
N GLU A 322 11.91 -14.44 0.12
CA GLU A 322 12.74 -15.42 -0.58
C GLU A 322 11.86 -16.56 -1.11
N PRO A 323 12.34 -17.42 -2.02
CA PRO A 323 11.55 -18.52 -2.58
C PRO A 323 10.88 -19.44 -1.54
N GLU A 324 11.45 -19.58 -0.35
CA GLU A 324 10.89 -20.37 0.75
C GLU A 324 9.70 -19.70 1.46
N ASP A 325 9.50 -18.39 1.27
CA ASP A 325 8.35 -17.67 1.81
C ASP A 325 7.08 -17.90 0.96
N GLU A 326 7.20 -18.48 -0.24
CA GLU A 326 6.09 -18.75 -1.15
C GLU A 326 4.99 -19.64 -0.55
N GLU A 327 5.39 -20.72 0.14
CA GLU A 327 4.41 -21.58 0.85
C GLU A 327 3.68 -20.81 1.95
N THR A 328 4.36 -19.88 2.62
CA THR A 328 3.72 -19.02 3.62
C THR A 328 2.71 -18.09 2.96
N LEU A 329 3.05 -17.47 1.82
CA LEU A 329 2.13 -16.61 1.08
C LEU A 329 0.90 -17.35 0.58
N ASP A 330 1.07 -18.52 -0.02
CA ASP A 330 -0.05 -19.32 -0.53
C ASP A 330 -1.04 -19.68 0.60
N ARG A 331 -0.52 -20.03 1.79
CA ARG A 331 -1.34 -20.26 2.97
C ARG A 331 -2.06 -19.00 3.45
N LEU A 332 -1.38 -17.85 3.49
CA LEU A 332 -2.01 -16.58 3.89
C LEU A 332 -3.16 -16.20 2.95
N VAL A 333 -2.98 -16.38 1.64
CA VAL A 333 -4.02 -16.11 0.64
C VAL A 333 -5.22 -17.05 0.84
N ALA A 334 -4.97 -18.33 1.10
CA ALA A 334 -6.04 -19.29 1.38
C ALA A 334 -6.81 -18.96 2.68
N GLU A 335 -6.11 -18.57 3.75
CA GLU A 335 -6.71 -18.17 5.03
C GLU A 335 -7.52 -16.86 4.89
N LEU A 336 -7.03 -15.89 4.11
CA LEU A 336 -7.76 -14.67 3.79
C LEU A 336 -9.04 -14.97 3.01
N ASP A 337 -8.99 -15.81 1.97
CA ASP A 337 -10.18 -16.16 1.20
C ASP A 337 -11.21 -16.89 2.07
N ALA A 338 -10.78 -17.84 2.89
CA ALA A 338 -11.64 -18.61 3.78
C ALA A 338 -12.31 -17.74 4.87
N SER A 339 -11.66 -16.67 5.32
CA SER A 339 -12.21 -15.72 6.31
C SER A 339 -13.06 -14.61 5.70
N GLY A 340 -13.18 -14.54 4.37
CA GLY A 340 -13.83 -13.42 3.69
C GLY A 340 -13.01 -12.12 3.74
N GLY A 341 -11.69 -12.24 3.91
CA GLY A 341 -10.74 -11.12 3.85
C GLY A 341 -10.45 -10.45 5.19
N GLN A 342 -10.76 -11.08 6.33
CA GLN A 342 -10.58 -10.46 7.64
C GLN A 342 -9.11 -10.13 7.94
N THR A 343 -8.87 -8.91 8.44
CA THR A 343 -7.49 -8.50 8.80
C THR A 343 -6.86 -9.37 9.88
N SER A 344 -7.63 -9.86 10.84
CA SER A 344 -7.16 -10.74 11.90
C SER A 344 -6.68 -12.08 11.37
N ALA A 345 -7.28 -12.60 10.30
CA ALA A 345 -6.82 -13.81 9.63
C ALA A 345 -5.45 -13.60 8.99
N LEU A 346 -5.21 -12.46 8.34
CA LEU A 346 -3.91 -12.14 7.76
C LEU A 346 -2.83 -11.93 8.84
N ILE A 347 -3.10 -11.07 9.84
CA ILE A 347 -2.14 -10.78 10.91
C ILE A 347 -1.85 -12.05 11.71
N GLY A 348 -2.90 -12.78 12.10
CA GLY A 348 -2.82 -14.06 12.80
C GLY A 348 -2.05 -15.11 12.00
N GLY A 349 -2.33 -15.21 10.69
CA GLY A 349 -1.64 -16.11 9.78
C GLY A 349 -0.14 -15.80 9.67
N ILE A 350 0.22 -14.52 9.64
CA ILE A 350 1.64 -14.07 9.62
C ILE A 350 2.32 -14.48 10.91
N VAL A 351 1.78 -14.11 12.08
CA VAL A 351 2.45 -14.37 13.36
C VAL A 351 2.57 -15.86 13.69
N LYS A 352 1.66 -16.68 13.16
CA LYS A 352 1.70 -18.14 13.29
C LYS A 352 2.65 -18.81 12.28
N SER A 353 3.06 -18.10 11.23
CA SER A 353 3.86 -18.68 10.15
C SER A 353 5.25 -19.12 10.61
N ALA A 354 5.81 -20.10 9.91
CA ALA A 354 7.21 -20.49 10.08
C ALA A 354 8.16 -19.31 9.79
N ALA A 355 7.85 -18.50 8.77
CA ALA A 355 8.64 -17.32 8.41
C ALA A 355 8.77 -16.31 9.56
N PHE A 356 7.70 -16.10 10.34
CA PHE A 356 7.69 -15.18 11.47
C PHE A 356 8.27 -15.80 12.74
N GLN A 357 7.96 -17.07 13.02
CA GLN A 357 8.35 -17.73 14.27
C GLN A 357 9.75 -18.36 14.26
N ARG A 358 10.44 -18.38 13.11
CA ARG A 358 11.78 -18.93 12.99
C ARG A 358 12.80 -17.86 12.63
N MET A 359 14.02 -18.08 13.10
CA MET A 359 15.20 -17.33 12.67
C MET A 359 15.90 -18.11 11.57
N ARG A 360 16.27 -17.40 10.49
CA ARG A 360 17.18 -17.92 9.47
C ARG A 360 18.63 -17.66 9.90
N PRO A 361 19.57 -18.60 9.65
CA PRO A 361 20.98 -18.29 9.80
C PRO A 361 21.34 -17.11 8.90
N ALA A 362 22.18 -16.20 9.39
CA ALA A 362 22.73 -15.16 8.53
C ALA A 362 23.62 -15.83 7.47
N GLU A 363 23.49 -15.44 6.20
CA GLU A 363 24.48 -15.85 5.20
C GLU A 363 25.89 -15.45 5.68
N PRO A 364 26.89 -16.34 5.54
CA PRO A 364 28.26 -15.98 5.87
C PRO A 364 28.66 -14.78 5.00
N ARG A 365 28.86 -13.63 5.63
CA ARG A 365 29.43 -12.45 4.97
C ARG A 365 30.73 -12.88 4.29
N PRO A 366 30.92 -12.67 2.97
CA PRO A 366 32.18 -12.96 2.34
C PRO A 366 33.26 -12.16 3.07
N VAL A 367 34.21 -12.87 3.67
CA VAL A 367 35.40 -12.27 4.25
C VAL A 367 36.12 -11.60 3.08
N ALA A 368 36.15 -10.27 3.09
CA ALA A 368 36.98 -9.53 2.14
C ALA A 368 38.38 -10.14 2.21
N ALA A 369 38.84 -10.70 1.09
CA ALA A 369 40.18 -11.25 1.01
C ALA A 369 41.14 -10.18 1.51
N ALA A 370 41.83 -10.47 2.60
CA ALA A 370 42.94 -9.64 3.04
C ALA A 370 43.89 -9.58 1.86
N ASP A 371 44.02 -8.38 1.29
CA ASP A 371 45.01 -8.06 0.29
C ASP A 371 46.37 -8.41 0.89
N SER A 372 46.87 -9.59 0.53
CA SER A 372 48.20 -10.04 0.89
C SER A 372 49.15 -9.15 0.11
N GLY A 373 49.56 -8.06 0.76
CA GLY A 373 50.70 -7.29 0.32
C GLY A 373 51.89 -8.23 0.18
N GLU A 374 52.24 -8.54 -1.06
CA GLU A 374 53.56 -9.02 -1.41
C GLU A 374 54.31 -7.86 -2.07
N THR A 375 55.21 -7.31 -1.29
CA THR A 375 56.42 -6.63 -1.75
C THR A 375 57.26 -7.60 -2.59
N GLU A 376 57.59 -7.20 -3.83
CA GLU A 376 58.97 -7.06 -4.32
C GLU A 376 59.03 -6.11 -5.52
#